data_AF-A0A836MDS3-F1
#
_entry.id   AF-A0A836MDS3-F1
#
_cell.length_a   1.000
_cell.length_b   1.000
_cell.length_c   1.000
_cell.angle_alpha   90.00
_cell.angle_beta   90.00
_cell.angle_gamma   90.00
#
_symmetry.space_group_name_H-M   'P 1'
#
loop_
_entity.id
_entity.type
_entity.pdbx_description
1 polymer ?
#
loop_
_entity_poly.entity_id
_entity_poly.type
_entity_poly.pdbx_seq_one_letter_code
_entity_poly.pdbx_strand_id
1 'polypeptide(L)'
;GEIGNELMLSAKHTAGTLSLTVTAFSGGQRNAQIAPALASVAGKHYNVIISPFSDEENATALRQHLELMSDPIEDKAGIGVMGWRGTFATGTTLSSRLNSERISIAWYKGCTETNAMIAAGYGAVIAGEEDPAKPLNTLEVKGLSLVDDSQKPLFSEVNQALFNGLSPLEVVVNRVQISRAITTYTKSVTNTDDPSYLDLT
;
A
#
# COMPACT_ATOMS: atom_id res chain seq x y z
N GLY A 1 -15.44 9.53 -6.70
CA GLY A 1 -14.34 8.91 -5.95
C GLY A 1 -13.05 9.61 -6.30
N GLU A 2 -12.27 9.99 -5.29
CA GLU A 2 -10.90 10.46 -5.46
C GLU A 2 -10.01 9.44 -6.19
N ILE A 3 -10.33 8.14 -6.11
CA ILE A 3 -9.68 7.06 -6.86
C ILE A 3 -9.63 7.32 -8.38
N GLY A 4 -10.60 8.07 -8.93
CA GLY A 4 -10.61 8.43 -10.35
C GLY A 4 -9.48 9.41 -10.74
N ASN A 5 -8.94 10.16 -9.77
CA ASN A 5 -7.81 11.06 -9.98
C ASN A 5 -6.48 10.30 -10.12
N GLU A 6 -6.45 9.01 -9.77
CA GLU A 6 -5.26 8.18 -9.87
C GLU A 6 -5.01 7.64 -11.28
N LEU A 7 -6.01 7.71 -12.17
CA LEU A 7 -5.92 7.23 -13.53
C LEU A 7 -4.92 8.05 -14.34
N MET A 8 -3.95 7.38 -14.96
CA MET A 8 -3.01 8.01 -15.90
C MET A 8 -3.48 7.85 -17.33
N LEU A 9 -3.36 8.94 -18.10
CA LEU A 9 -3.55 8.96 -19.55
C LEU A 9 -2.21 9.18 -20.22
N SER A 10 -1.97 8.49 -21.33
CA SER A 10 -0.87 8.77 -22.24
C SER A 10 -1.41 8.87 -23.66
N ALA A 11 -0.88 9.81 -24.43
CA ALA A 11 -1.24 10.02 -25.83
C ALA A 11 0.01 10.13 -26.69
N LYS A 12 -0.01 9.48 -27.85
CA LYS A 12 1.08 9.52 -28.82
C LYS A 12 0.51 9.87 -30.19
N HIS A 13 1.17 10.76 -30.91
CA HIS A 13 0.78 11.18 -32.26
C HIS A 13 2.01 11.33 -33.16
N THR A 14 1.81 11.12 -34.46
CA THR A 14 2.89 11.06 -35.45
C THR A 14 2.94 12.25 -36.40
N ALA A 15 1.95 13.15 -36.40
CA ALA A 15 2.03 14.37 -37.24
C ALA A 15 2.69 15.53 -36.47
N GLY A 16 3.77 16.07 -37.06
CA GLY A 16 4.68 17.01 -36.41
C GLY A 16 4.15 18.43 -36.17
N THR A 17 2.98 18.77 -36.72
CA THR A 17 2.38 20.11 -36.56
C THR A 17 1.28 20.17 -35.49
N LEU A 18 0.97 19.05 -34.83
CA LEU A 18 -0.08 18.98 -33.83
C LEU A 18 0.52 18.82 -32.44
N SER A 19 0.15 19.70 -31.50
CA SER A 19 0.43 19.54 -30.08
C SER A 19 -0.74 18.82 -29.40
N LEU A 20 -0.42 17.81 -28.59
CA LEU A 20 -1.37 17.16 -27.69
C LEU A 20 -1.03 17.56 -26.27
N THR A 21 -2.05 17.96 -25.52
CA THR A 21 -1.94 18.20 -24.08
C THR A 21 -2.78 17.16 -23.37
N VAL A 22 -2.12 16.31 -22.59
CA VAL A 22 -2.78 15.36 -21.70
C VAL A 22 -2.85 15.99 -20.32
N THR A 23 -4.07 16.16 -19.81
CA THR A 23 -4.30 16.67 -18.47
C THR A 23 -4.67 15.52 -17.55
N ALA A 24 -4.05 15.47 -16.37
CA ALA A 24 -4.40 14.49 -15.37
C ALA A 24 -5.87 14.65 -14.92
N PHE A 25 -6.51 13.53 -14.59
CA PHE A 25 -7.85 13.58 -13.99
C PHE A 25 -7.80 14.34 -12.66
N SER A 26 -8.79 15.18 -12.44
CA SER A 26 -8.92 15.98 -11.23
C SER A 26 -10.40 16.20 -10.92
N GLY A 27 -10.70 16.65 -9.70
CA GLY A 27 -12.07 16.93 -9.27
C GLY A 27 -12.88 15.70 -8.83
N GLY A 28 -12.28 14.49 -8.86
CA GLY A 28 -12.84 13.34 -8.17
C GLY A 28 -12.86 13.61 -6.66
N GLN A 29 -14.05 13.55 -6.07
CA GLN A 29 -14.27 13.72 -4.63
C GLN A 29 -14.74 12.41 -4.02
N ARG A 30 -14.43 12.22 -2.73
CA ARG A 30 -14.98 11.23 -1.80
C ARG A 30 -15.02 9.79 -2.33
N ASN A 31 -14.14 8.95 -1.81
CA ASN A 31 -14.14 7.52 -2.13
C ASN A 31 -15.37 6.81 -1.53
N ALA A 32 -15.64 5.60 -2.03
CA ALA A 32 -16.65 4.75 -1.42
C ALA A 32 -16.16 4.30 -0.04
N GLN A 33 -17.09 4.19 0.91
CA GLN A 33 -16.78 3.78 2.28
C GLN A 33 -16.72 2.27 2.39
N ILE A 34 -15.62 1.72 2.94
CA ILE A 34 -15.42 0.27 3.07
C ILE A 34 -16.08 -0.34 4.31
N ALA A 35 -16.43 0.47 5.32
CA ALA A 35 -16.99 -0.03 6.58
C ALA A 35 -18.21 -0.97 6.41
N PRO A 36 -19.21 -0.67 5.54
CA PRO A 36 -20.33 -1.60 5.31
C PRO A 36 -19.90 -2.93 4.70
N ALA A 37 -18.89 -2.92 3.82
CA ALA A 37 -18.34 -4.14 3.24
C ALA A 37 -17.61 -4.97 4.30
N LEU A 38 -16.80 -4.33 5.15
CA LEU A 38 -16.10 -4.97 6.28
C LEU A 38 -17.08 -5.61 7.27
N ALA A 39 -18.20 -4.95 7.57
CA ALA A 39 -19.23 -5.51 8.44
C ALA A 39 -19.85 -6.81 7.87
N SER A 40 -19.99 -6.92 6.54
CA SER A 40 -20.53 -8.12 5.90
C SER A 40 -19.59 -9.33 5.96
N VAL A 41 -18.27 -9.08 6.05
CA VAL A 41 -17.24 -10.13 6.07
C VAL A 41 -16.78 -10.49 7.49
N ALA A 42 -17.11 -9.69 8.50
CA ALA A 42 -16.75 -9.90 9.90
C ALA A 42 -17.18 -11.28 10.46
N GLY A 43 -18.24 -11.90 9.90
CA GLY A 43 -18.66 -13.24 10.29
C GLY A 43 -17.72 -14.37 9.87
N LYS A 44 -16.73 -14.10 9.02
CA LYS A 44 -15.75 -15.08 8.52
C LYS A 44 -14.33 -14.62 8.85
N HIS A 45 -13.43 -15.59 9.03
CA HIS A 45 -12.02 -15.30 9.21
C HIS A 45 -11.36 -15.03 7.86
N TYR A 46 -10.74 -13.87 7.72
CA TYR A 46 -9.93 -13.49 6.57
C TYR A 46 -8.53 -13.09 7.07
N ASN A 47 -7.50 -13.79 6.60
CA ASN A 47 -6.12 -13.53 6.99
C ASN A 47 -5.57 -12.25 6.37
N VAL A 48 -5.98 -11.93 5.13
CA VAL A 48 -5.51 -10.76 4.38
C VAL A 48 -6.71 -9.99 3.82
N ILE A 49 -6.81 -8.70 4.17
CA ILE A 49 -7.83 -7.78 3.67
C ILE A 49 -7.14 -6.69 2.86
N ILE A 50 -7.45 -6.64 1.56
CA ILE A 50 -6.86 -5.65 0.65
C ILE A 50 -7.83 -4.48 0.52
N SER A 51 -7.40 -3.28 0.90
CA SER A 51 -8.17 -2.06 0.65
C SER A 51 -7.74 -1.43 -0.68
N PRO A 52 -8.69 -1.15 -1.59
CA PRO A 52 -8.38 -0.44 -2.83
C PRO A 52 -8.21 1.07 -2.63
N PHE A 53 -8.60 1.60 -1.46
CA PHE A 53 -8.54 3.02 -1.15
C PHE A 53 -7.45 3.31 -0.13
N SER A 54 -6.78 4.44 -0.34
CA SER A 54 -5.68 4.93 0.52
C SER A 54 -6.01 6.28 1.17
N ASP A 55 -7.30 6.66 1.17
CA ASP A 55 -7.78 7.81 1.95
C ASP A 55 -7.89 7.46 3.44
N GLU A 56 -7.85 8.50 4.27
CA GLU A 56 -7.81 8.36 5.72
C GLU A 56 -9.08 7.73 6.30
N GLU A 57 -10.25 8.06 5.77
CA GLU A 57 -11.53 7.56 6.29
C GLU A 57 -11.58 6.03 6.13
N ASN A 58 -11.25 5.53 4.94
CA ASN A 58 -11.17 4.10 4.65
C ASN A 58 -10.01 3.41 5.40
N ALA A 59 -8.85 4.04 5.49
CA ALA A 59 -7.71 3.45 6.20
C ALA A 59 -8.00 3.33 7.73
N THR A 60 -8.70 4.31 8.31
CA THR A 60 -9.15 4.26 9.71
C THR A 60 -10.23 3.18 9.91
N ALA A 61 -11.19 3.07 8.98
CA ALA A 61 -12.20 2.02 9.03
C ALA A 61 -11.58 0.62 8.95
N LEU A 62 -10.56 0.43 8.11
CA LEU A 62 -9.81 -0.82 8.04
C LEU A 62 -9.11 -1.13 9.36
N ARG A 63 -8.42 -0.14 9.96
CA ARG A 63 -7.75 -0.31 11.25
C ARG A 63 -8.70 -0.76 12.34
N GLN A 64 -9.82 -0.04 12.51
CA GLN A 64 -10.82 -0.36 13.53
C GLN A 64 -11.41 -1.76 13.36
N HIS A 65 -11.62 -2.19 12.12
CA HIS A 65 -12.08 -3.55 11.84
C HIS A 65 -11.05 -4.60 12.26
N LEU A 66 -9.77 -4.41 11.91
CA LEU A 66 -8.71 -5.36 12.27
C LEU A 66 -8.47 -5.44 13.78
N GLU A 67 -8.59 -4.32 14.49
CA GLU A 67 -8.54 -4.26 15.95
C GLU A 67 -9.69 -5.07 16.58
N LEU A 68 -10.93 -4.87 16.09
CA LEU A 68 -12.11 -5.62 16.56
C LEU A 68 -11.96 -7.13 16.31
N MET A 69 -11.53 -7.53 15.12
CA MET A 69 -11.41 -8.94 14.75
C MET A 69 -10.26 -9.64 15.48
N SER A 70 -9.25 -8.89 15.92
CA SER A 70 -8.13 -9.41 16.70
C SER A 70 -8.39 -9.39 18.22
N ASP A 71 -9.55 -8.92 18.67
CA ASP A 71 -9.94 -8.99 20.08
C ASP A 71 -9.93 -10.46 20.54
N PRO A 72 -9.46 -10.77 21.77
CA PRO A 72 -9.51 -12.11 22.34
C PRO A 72 -10.86 -12.83 22.23
N ILE A 73 -11.96 -12.07 22.09
CA ILE A 73 -13.31 -12.62 21.92
C ILE A 73 -13.52 -13.17 20.50
N GLU A 74 -13.02 -12.50 19.47
CA GLU A 74 -13.24 -12.87 18.07
C GLU A 74 -12.16 -13.83 17.54
N ASP A 75 -10.92 -13.72 18.03
CA ASP A 75 -9.77 -14.57 17.70
C ASP A 75 -9.56 -14.80 16.19
N LYS A 76 -9.78 -13.76 15.40
CA LYS A 76 -9.75 -13.76 13.93
C LYS A 76 -8.77 -12.72 13.43
N ALA A 77 -7.55 -12.75 13.97
CA ALA A 77 -6.50 -11.83 13.57
C ALA A 77 -6.21 -11.94 12.06
N GLY A 78 -5.98 -10.79 11.44
CA GLY A 78 -5.63 -10.66 10.04
C GLY A 78 -4.84 -9.38 9.80
N ILE A 79 -4.37 -9.21 8.57
CA ILE A 79 -3.60 -8.04 8.14
C ILE A 79 -4.37 -7.24 7.07
N GLY A 80 -4.26 -5.92 7.16
CA GLY A 80 -4.73 -4.98 6.16
C GLY A 80 -3.62 -4.61 5.19
N VAL A 81 -3.92 -4.58 3.91
CA VAL A 81 -2.97 -4.23 2.86
C VAL A 81 -3.49 -3.03 2.07
N MET A 82 -2.61 -2.04 1.89
CA MET A 82 -2.87 -0.84 1.08
C MET A 82 -1.70 -0.56 0.13
N GLY A 83 -1.95 0.28 -0.86
CA GLY A 83 -0.96 0.73 -1.84
C GLY A 83 -0.79 2.24 -1.83
N TRP A 84 0.41 2.71 -2.12
CA TRP A 84 0.74 4.13 -2.26
C TRP A 84 1.64 4.34 -3.46
N ARG A 85 1.16 5.10 -4.45
CA ARG A 85 1.94 5.51 -5.64
C ARG A 85 2.60 6.87 -5.51
N GLY A 86 2.23 7.63 -4.47
CA GLY A 86 2.61 9.02 -4.26
C GLY A 86 4.07 9.20 -3.84
N THR A 87 4.38 10.40 -3.38
CA THR A 87 5.72 10.71 -2.88
C THR A 87 5.97 10.04 -1.53
N PHE A 88 7.25 9.83 -1.20
CA PHE A 88 7.69 9.38 0.12
C PHE A 88 7.06 10.21 1.25
N ALA A 89 7.17 11.55 1.19
CA ALA A 89 6.70 12.44 2.25
C ALA A 89 5.18 12.34 2.53
N THR A 90 4.38 12.17 1.49
CA THR A 90 2.93 12.01 1.65
C THR A 90 2.55 10.61 2.14
N GLY A 91 3.30 9.59 1.70
CA GLY A 91 3.13 8.22 2.17
C GLY A 91 3.48 8.07 3.66
N THR A 92 4.59 8.67 4.11
CA THR A 92 5.00 8.58 5.51
C THR A 92 4.06 9.33 6.44
N THR A 93 3.43 10.39 5.94
CA THR A 93 2.34 11.07 6.65
C THR A 93 1.15 10.13 6.84
N LEU A 94 0.78 9.35 5.80
CA LEU A 94 -0.30 8.37 5.90
C LEU A 94 0.04 7.23 6.88
N SER A 95 1.22 6.61 6.75
CA SER A 95 1.64 5.52 7.64
C SER A 95 1.73 5.96 9.09
N SER A 96 2.32 7.14 9.36
CA SER A 96 2.46 7.68 10.72
C SER A 96 1.11 7.96 11.39
N ARG A 97 0.08 8.34 10.61
CA ARG A 97 -1.27 8.58 11.14
C ARG A 97 -2.01 7.28 11.45
N LEU A 98 -1.74 6.23 10.67
CA LEU A 98 -2.34 4.91 10.91
C LEU A 98 -1.71 4.23 12.11
N ASN A 99 -0.36 4.22 12.16
CA ASN A 99 0.46 3.61 13.21
C ASN A 99 -0.14 2.30 13.74
N SER A 100 -0.40 1.35 12.84
CA SER A 100 -1.05 0.08 13.14
C SER A 100 -0.11 -1.09 12.84
N GLU A 101 -0.03 -2.00 13.80
CA GLU A 101 0.72 -3.25 13.76
C GLU A 101 0.07 -4.30 12.84
N ARG A 102 -1.16 -4.05 12.35
CA ARG A 102 -1.89 -4.96 11.46
C ARG A 102 -2.06 -4.41 10.05
N ILE A 103 -1.50 -3.26 9.71
CA ILE A 103 -1.61 -2.66 8.38
C ILE A 103 -0.24 -2.53 7.74
N SER A 104 -0.11 -2.98 6.49
CA SER A 104 1.07 -2.77 5.65
C SER A 104 0.71 -1.95 4.41
N ILE A 105 1.57 -0.98 4.08
CA ILE A 105 1.40 -0.10 2.91
C ILE A 105 2.55 -0.33 1.95
N ALA A 106 2.25 -0.89 0.77
CA ALA A 106 3.21 -0.98 -0.32
C ALA A 106 3.38 0.37 -1.01
N TRP A 107 4.61 0.86 -1.08
CA TRP A 107 4.95 2.11 -1.73
C TRP A 107 5.71 1.86 -3.04
N TYR A 108 5.13 2.29 -4.16
CA TYR A 108 5.76 2.20 -5.47
C TYR A 108 5.78 3.56 -6.17
N LYS A 109 6.91 4.24 -6.05
CA LYS A 109 7.11 5.63 -6.50
C LYS A 109 7.01 5.74 -8.02
N GLY A 110 6.17 6.67 -8.49
CA GLY A 110 6.12 7.07 -9.89
C GLY A 110 5.53 6.02 -10.84
N CYS A 111 4.86 5.00 -10.30
CA CYS A 111 4.18 3.98 -11.11
C CYS A 111 2.95 4.52 -11.82
N THR A 112 2.58 3.86 -12.91
CA THR A 112 1.39 4.22 -13.71
C THR A 112 0.11 3.68 -13.09
N GLU A 113 0.22 2.61 -12.32
CA GLU A 113 -0.86 1.90 -11.67
C GLU A 113 -1.53 2.73 -10.58
N THR A 114 -2.78 2.39 -10.29
CA THR A 114 -3.53 2.97 -9.17
C THR A 114 -3.10 2.36 -7.85
N ASN A 115 -3.39 3.04 -6.74
CA ASN A 115 -3.11 2.53 -5.40
C ASN A 115 -3.78 1.15 -5.17
N ALA A 116 -4.98 0.96 -5.72
CA ALA A 116 -5.70 -0.30 -5.68
C ALA A 116 -4.95 -1.46 -6.35
N MET A 117 -4.30 -1.22 -7.50
CA MET A 117 -3.53 -2.24 -8.21
C MET A 117 -2.26 -2.62 -7.45
N ILE A 118 -1.58 -1.64 -6.84
CA ILE A 118 -0.42 -1.88 -5.97
C ILE A 118 -0.85 -2.72 -4.77
N ALA A 119 -1.93 -2.34 -4.09
CA ALA A 119 -2.47 -3.06 -2.95
C ALA A 119 -2.85 -4.51 -3.32
N ALA A 120 -3.50 -4.70 -4.47
CA ALA A 120 -3.90 -6.02 -4.96
C ALA A 120 -2.70 -6.91 -5.26
N GLY A 121 -1.70 -6.39 -5.98
CA GLY A 121 -0.48 -7.14 -6.31
C GLY A 121 0.29 -7.53 -5.05
N TYR A 122 0.51 -6.58 -4.16
CA TYR A 122 1.23 -6.82 -2.91
C TYR A 122 0.47 -7.77 -1.97
N GLY A 123 -0.84 -7.55 -1.79
CA GLY A 123 -1.67 -8.41 -0.97
C GLY A 123 -1.79 -9.85 -1.52
N ALA A 124 -1.76 -10.02 -2.84
CA ALA A 124 -1.72 -11.36 -3.45
C ALA A 124 -0.40 -12.09 -3.17
N VAL A 125 0.73 -11.37 -3.10
CA VAL A 125 2.02 -11.97 -2.71
C VAL A 125 1.99 -12.39 -1.23
N ILE A 126 1.45 -11.54 -0.35
CA ILE A 126 1.33 -11.87 1.08
C ILE A 126 0.39 -13.07 1.29
N ALA A 127 -0.78 -13.07 0.65
CA ALA A 127 -1.75 -14.15 0.78
C ALA A 127 -1.30 -15.46 0.11
N GLY A 128 -0.39 -15.38 -0.87
CA GLY A 128 0.15 -16.52 -1.60
C GLY A 128 1.35 -17.18 -0.93
N GLU A 129 1.90 -16.60 0.14
CA GLU A 129 2.94 -17.24 0.92
C GLU A 129 2.31 -18.07 2.04
N GLU A 130 2.43 -19.39 1.93
CA GLU A 130 1.84 -20.33 2.89
C GLU A 130 2.74 -20.59 4.11
N ASP A 131 4.03 -20.24 4.04
CA ASP A 131 5.00 -20.42 5.12
C ASP A 131 5.23 -19.11 5.89
N PRO A 132 4.70 -18.97 7.13
CA PRO A 132 4.90 -17.77 7.95
C PRO A 132 6.38 -17.48 8.25
N ALA A 133 7.25 -18.48 8.21
CA ALA A 133 8.67 -18.31 8.49
C ALA A 133 9.46 -17.81 7.27
N LYS A 134 8.84 -17.80 6.07
CA LYS A 134 9.52 -17.39 4.85
C LYS A 134 9.41 -15.87 4.67
N PRO A 135 10.54 -15.14 4.65
CA PRO A 135 10.49 -13.71 4.45
C PRO A 135 9.95 -13.40 3.05
N LEU A 136 8.93 -12.55 3.00
CA LEU A 136 8.34 -12.04 1.76
C LEU A 136 9.27 -11.12 0.95
N ASN A 137 10.45 -10.84 1.50
CA ASN A 137 11.48 -10.01 0.89
C ASN A 137 11.89 -10.63 -0.45
N THR A 138 12.13 -9.79 -1.45
CA THR A 138 12.55 -10.13 -2.82
C THR A 138 11.49 -10.83 -3.69
N LEU A 139 10.29 -11.11 -3.16
CA LEU A 139 9.22 -11.70 -3.96
C LEU A 139 8.71 -10.70 -5.02
N GLU A 140 8.44 -11.23 -6.21
CA GLU A 140 7.97 -10.46 -7.36
C GLU A 140 6.49 -10.10 -7.20
N VAL A 141 6.20 -8.80 -7.28
CA VAL A 141 4.83 -8.28 -7.37
C VAL A 141 4.43 -8.22 -8.84
N LYS A 142 3.62 -9.19 -9.27
CA LYS A 142 3.14 -9.29 -10.65
C LYS A 142 2.07 -8.25 -10.95
N GLY A 143 2.03 -7.78 -12.19
CA GLY A 143 1.00 -6.84 -12.67
C GLY A 143 1.32 -5.35 -12.48
N LEU A 144 2.53 -5.03 -12.01
CA LEU A 144 3.04 -3.66 -11.94
C LEU A 144 4.00 -3.39 -13.11
N SER A 145 3.81 -2.26 -13.79
CA SER A 145 4.69 -1.80 -14.87
C SER A 145 6.02 -1.30 -14.31
N LEU A 146 7.08 -1.44 -15.10
CA LEU A 146 8.38 -0.89 -14.74
C LEU A 146 8.35 0.63 -14.78
N VAL A 147 8.89 1.23 -13.71
CA VAL A 147 9.14 2.67 -13.66
C VAL A 147 10.47 3.04 -14.30
N ASP A 148 10.55 4.27 -14.77
CA ASP A 148 11.80 4.87 -15.27
C ASP A 148 12.87 4.89 -14.18
N ASP A 149 14.14 4.85 -14.58
CA ASP A 149 15.28 4.86 -13.66
C ASP A 149 15.29 6.08 -12.74
N SER A 150 14.77 7.24 -13.20
CA SER A 150 14.64 8.45 -12.38
C SER A 150 13.65 8.34 -11.23
N GLN A 151 12.71 7.38 -11.29
CA GLN A 151 11.71 7.14 -10.25
C GLN A 151 12.14 6.06 -9.25
N LYS A 152 13.24 5.34 -9.53
CA LYS A 152 13.78 4.35 -8.61
C LYS A 152 14.27 5.05 -7.34
N PRO A 153 13.76 4.71 -6.15
CA PRO A 153 14.18 5.35 -4.92
C PRO A 153 15.66 5.05 -4.65
N LEU A 154 16.37 6.00 -4.05
CA LEU A 154 17.74 5.78 -3.59
C LEU A 154 17.73 4.86 -2.36
N PHE A 155 18.83 4.16 -2.09
CA PHE A 155 18.96 3.31 -0.91
C PHE A 155 18.66 4.07 0.41
N SER A 156 19.06 5.34 0.50
CA SER A 156 18.71 6.19 1.63
C SER A 156 17.20 6.43 1.76
N GLU A 157 16.50 6.66 0.64
CA GLU A 157 15.06 6.86 0.60
C GLU A 157 14.29 5.58 0.96
N VAL A 158 14.78 4.42 0.52
CA VAL A 158 14.26 3.09 0.89
C VAL A 158 14.38 2.85 2.39
N ASN A 159 15.55 3.10 2.98
CA ASN A 159 15.74 2.95 4.42
C ASN A 159 14.86 3.92 5.22
N GLN A 160 14.66 5.14 4.72
CA GLN A 160 13.76 6.10 5.35
C GLN A 160 12.29 5.68 5.21
N ALA A 161 11.89 5.08 4.09
CA ALA A 161 10.55 4.49 3.93
C ALA A 161 10.30 3.40 4.96
N LEU A 162 11.26 2.49 5.12
CA LEU A 162 11.17 1.42 6.10
C LEU A 162 11.11 1.96 7.54
N PHE A 163 11.94 2.95 7.87
CA PHE A 163 11.92 3.58 9.18
C PHE A 163 10.58 4.27 9.52
N ASN A 164 9.85 4.72 8.50
CA ASN A 164 8.57 5.40 8.65
C ASN A 164 7.36 4.50 8.33
N GLY A 165 7.49 3.17 8.35
CA GLY A 165 6.33 2.26 8.22
C GLY A 165 5.76 2.16 6.81
N LEU A 166 6.55 2.41 5.77
CA LEU A 166 6.21 2.16 4.38
C LEU A 166 7.04 0.99 3.84
N SER A 167 6.40 0.05 3.14
CA SER A 167 7.06 -1.08 2.48
C SER A 167 7.41 -0.71 1.03
N PRO A 168 8.66 -0.38 0.69
CA PRO A 168 9.03 0.01 -0.66
C PRO A 168 9.02 -1.19 -1.62
N LEU A 169 8.57 -0.93 -2.85
CA LEU A 169 8.72 -1.82 -3.99
C LEU A 169 9.81 -1.29 -4.92
N GLU A 170 10.74 -2.15 -5.31
CA GLU A 170 11.90 -1.79 -6.13
C GLU A 170 11.93 -2.59 -7.44
N VAL A 171 12.54 -2.01 -8.47
CA VAL A 171 12.75 -2.71 -9.74
C VAL A 171 14.13 -3.37 -9.74
N VAL A 172 14.15 -4.70 -9.69
CA VAL A 172 15.35 -5.53 -9.70
C VAL A 172 15.29 -6.48 -10.89
N VAL A 173 16.29 -6.42 -11.78
CA VAL A 173 16.39 -7.29 -12.98
C VAL A 173 15.07 -7.32 -13.78
N ASN A 174 14.52 -6.15 -14.13
CA ASN A 174 13.26 -5.97 -14.87
C ASN A 174 12.01 -6.57 -14.20
N ARG A 175 12.01 -6.71 -12.88
CA ARG A 175 10.84 -7.16 -12.10
C ARG A 175 10.62 -6.22 -10.92
N VAL A 176 9.37 -6.02 -10.55
CA VAL A 176 9.03 -5.29 -9.32
C VAL A 176 9.07 -6.27 -8.16
N GLN A 177 9.87 -5.98 -7.14
CA GLN A 177 10.10 -6.83 -5.97
C GLN A 177 9.84 -6.07 -4.68
N ILE A 178 9.43 -6.78 -3.64
CA ILE A 178 9.28 -6.24 -2.28
C ILE A 178 10.68 -6.10 -1.67
N SER A 179 11.12 -4.89 -1.31
CA SER A 179 12.42 -4.73 -0.63
C SER A 179 12.35 -5.31 0.78
N ARG A 180 11.32 -4.91 1.53
CA ARG A 180 10.95 -5.49 2.82
C ARG A 180 9.49 -5.21 3.11
N ALA A 181 8.77 -6.24 3.55
CA ALA A 181 7.38 -6.12 4.00
C ALA A 181 7.35 -5.72 5.47
N ILE A 182 6.84 -4.53 5.77
CA ILE A 182 6.73 -3.98 7.13
C ILE A 182 5.32 -3.47 7.44
N THR A 183 4.98 -3.41 8.71
CA THR A 183 3.73 -2.77 9.17
C THR A 183 3.90 -1.25 9.28
N THR A 184 2.79 -0.54 9.44
CA THR A 184 2.80 0.91 9.68
C THR A 184 3.17 1.29 11.12
N TYR A 185 3.36 0.32 12.02
CA TYR A 185 3.70 0.55 13.41
C TYR A 185 5.16 1.00 13.54
N THR A 186 5.35 2.23 13.98
CA THR A 186 6.66 2.84 14.19
C THR A 186 6.83 3.38 15.61
N LYS A 187 5.71 3.64 16.30
CA LYS A 187 5.71 4.22 17.65
C LYS A 187 4.85 3.43 18.60
N SER A 188 5.37 3.19 19.80
CA SER A 188 4.64 2.57 20.89
C SER A 188 3.61 3.52 21.52
N VAL A 189 2.78 2.96 22.40
CA VAL A 189 1.81 3.71 23.23
C VAL A 189 2.45 4.81 24.09
N THR A 190 3.76 4.73 24.36
CA THR A 190 4.55 5.78 25.03
C THR A 190 5.21 6.77 24.07
N ASN A 191 4.83 6.73 22.78
CA ASN A 191 5.36 7.57 21.70
C ASN A 191 6.89 7.42 21.53
N THR A 192 7.40 6.24 21.89
CA THR A 192 8.81 5.85 21.74
C THR A 192 8.94 5.01 20.48
N ASP A 193 10.03 5.18 19.74
CA ASP A 193 10.29 4.37 18.54
C ASP A 193 10.39 2.89 18.96
N ASP A 194 9.51 2.05 18.41
CA ASP A 194 9.37 0.64 18.79
C ASP A 194 9.35 -0.24 17.54
N PRO A 195 10.45 -0.95 17.24
CA PRO A 195 10.54 -1.81 16.07
C PRO A 195 9.90 -3.20 16.28
N SER A 196 9.31 -3.50 17.45
CA SER A 196 8.88 -4.86 17.82
C SER A 196 7.80 -5.44 16.90
N TYR A 197 7.02 -4.60 16.23
CA TYR A 197 6.00 -4.98 15.24
C TYR A 197 6.33 -4.50 13.82
N LEU A 198 7.59 -4.15 13.55
CA LEU A 198 7.98 -3.61 12.25
C LEU A 198 7.93 -4.69 11.16
N ASP A 199 8.31 -5.94 11.45
CA ASP A 199 8.32 -7.02 10.47
C ASP A 199 6.96 -7.75 10.35
N LEU A 200 6.57 -8.09 9.11
CA LEU A 200 5.32 -8.80 8.80
C LEU A 200 5.44 -10.34 8.92
N THR A 201 6.32 -10.85 9.78
CA THR A 201 6.56 -12.30 9.99
C THR A 201 6.15 -12.75 11.38
#